data_AF-A0A2S1YRJ8-F1
#
_entry.id   AF-A0A2S1YRJ8-F1
#
_cell.length_a   1.000
_cell.length_b   1.000
_cell.length_c   1.000
_cell.angle_alpha   90.00
_cell.angle_beta   90.00
_cell.angle_gamma   90.00
#
_symmetry.space_group_name_H-M   'P 1'
#
loop_
_entity.id
_entity.type
_entity.pdbx_description
1 polymer ?
#
loop_
_entity_poly.entity_id
_entity_poly.type
_entity_poly.pdbx_seq_one_letter_code
_entity_poly.pdbx_strand_id
1 'polypeptide(L)'
;MKKMILFIVIVVFVSVGIWYFKKKDTGIYEQNSEPIPSIYQTYQPISSAYRNSDFSVKEICSTDISLSASPNPIKAYQSVNGNLIIGCQRGNDDTTKGDKEYYKIDKNGLITDSIYVKYDGFWTVLIEGFMISTKQKEAYYTSWPSDGSTTQNKFQEHNADFAMPDEQLNIAQEKIRKESQYYFIRSYVEGNTFFNAFYYYINKQWNVLWQKTAVYQSEKDSENATRYQKELYYSGIGESNLEKDVELENFHKEDKIKYYHVIGGGAPVTQATGWRGTGFFKTSLGEKSFLFSVSKMVIEKEKFDGFQTRIYNVSEPKASVAAVGSKFYKSPFGFALYAPDARKMYLINSL
;
A
#
# COMPACT_ATOMS: atom_id res chain seq x y z
N MET A 1 -69.19 -13.19 -13.76
CA MET A 1 -67.94 -13.46 -14.52
C MET A 1 -67.09 -12.22 -14.81
N LYS A 2 -67.59 -11.15 -15.45
CA LYS A 2 -66.77 -9.96 -15.80
C LYS A 2 -66.03 -9.30 -14.61
N LYS A 3 -66.69 -9.15 -13.45
CA LYS A 3 -66.08 -8.59 -12.23
C LYS A 3 -64.97 -9.46 -11.63
N MET A 4 -65.06 -10.78 -11.78
CA MET A 4 -64.06 -11.73 -11.29
C MET A 4 -62.80 -11.73 -12.17
N ILE A 5 -62.98 -11.64 -13.49
CA ILE A 5 -61.87 -11.51 -14.45
C ILE A 5 -61.13 -10.17 -14.22
N LEU A 6 -61.86 -9.08 -14.01
CA LEU A 6 -61.27 -7.77 -13.71
C LEU A 6 -60.43 -7.81 -12.42
N PHE A 7 -60.92 -8.48 -11.37
CA PHE A 7 -60.18 -8.64 -10.11
C PHE A 7 -58.89 -9.45 -10.29
N ILE A 8 -58.94 -10.57 -11.03
CA ILE A 8 -57.76 -11.39 -11.32
C ILE A 8 -56.71 -10.57 -12.09
N VAL A 9 -57.13 -9.80 -13.09
CA VAL A 9 -56.22 -8.93 -13.85
C VAL A 9 -55.55 -7.89 -12.96
N ILE A 10 -56.30 -7.23 -12.06
CA ILE A 10 -55.74 -6.27 -11.10
C ILE A 10 -54.71 -6.94 -10.17
N VAL A 11 -55.02 -8.10 -9.62
CA VAL A 11 -54.10 -8.84 -8.73
C VAL A 11 -52.82 -9.23 -9.46
N VAL A 12 -52.90 -9.66 -10.72
CA VAL A 12 -51.72 -9.98 -11.55
C VAL A 12 -50.89 -8.72 -11.80
N PHE A 13 -51.50 -7.60 -12.18
CA PHE A 13 -50.78 -6.33 -12.39
C PHE A 13 -50.10 -5.83 -11.12
N VAL A 14 -50.78 -5.90 -9.97
CA VAL A 14 -50.20 -5.52 -8.67
C VAL A 14 -49.06 -6.45 -8.30
N SER A 15 -49.20 -7.76 -8.50
CA SER A 15 -48.15 -8.74 -8.19
C SER A 15 -46.92 -8.58 -9.08
N VAL A 16 -47.12 -8.36 -10.38
CA VAL A 16 -46.04 -8.05 -11.34
C VAL A 16 -45.38 -6.71 -10.99
N GLY A 17 -46.17 -5.70 -10.60
CA GLY A 17 -45.66 -4.42 -10.12
C GLY A 17 -44.78 -4.56 -8.89
N ILE A 18 -45.27 -5.25 -7.84
CA ILE A 18 -44.51 -5.51 -6.61
C ILE A 18 -43.22 -6.28 -6.91
N TRP A 19 -43.30 -7.32 -7.75
CA TRP A 19 -42.13 -8.09 -8.18
C TRP A 19 -41.11 -7.22 -8.92
N TYR A 20 -41.56 -6.37 -9.85
CA TYR A 20 -40.71 -5.45 -10.61
C TYR A 20 -40.04 -4.40 -9.70
N PHE A 21 -40.79 -3.80 -8.76
CA PHE A 21 -40.24 -2.85 -7.79
C PHE A 21 -39.24 -3.51 -6.84
N LYS A 22 -39.55 -4.70 -6.31
CA LYS A 22 -38.62 -5.47 -5.48
C LYS A 22 -37.35 -5.84 -6.23
N LYS A 23 -37.44 -6.26 -7.49
CA LYS A 23 -36.28 -6.57 -8.33
C LYS A 23 -35.42 -5.32 -8.59
N LYS A 24 -36.02 -4.17 -8.84
CA LYS A 24 -35.27 -2.91 -9.00
C LYS A 24 -34.58 -2.48 -7.71
N ASP A 25 -35.17 -2.81 -6.56
CA ASP A 25 -34.62 -2.48 -5.26
C ASP A 25 -33.47 -3.41 -4.82
N THR A 26 -33.27 -4.56 -5.46
CA THR A 26 -32.04 -5.36 -5.21
C THR A 26 -30.80 -4.72 -5.82
N GLY A 27 -30.97 -3.83 -6.81
CA GLY A 27 -29.86 -3.27 -7.59
C GLY A 27 -29.27 -4.25 -8.61
N ILE A 28 -29.89 -5.42 -8.83
CA ILE A 28 -29.53 -6.41 -9.85
C ILE A 28 -30.54 -6.34 -11.00
N TYR A 29 -30.08 -6.01 -12.20
CA TYR A 29 -30.92 -5.88 -13.39
C TYR A 29 -30.98 -7.16 -14.21
N GLU A 30 -29.85 -7.85 -14.34
CA GLU A 30 -29.67 -9.00 -15.21
C GLU A 30 -28.71 -10.00 -14.55
N GLN A 31 -28.88 -11.28 -14.84
CA GLN A 31 -27.99 -12.34 -14.40
C GLN A 31 -27.62 -13.19 -15.61
N ASN A 32 -26.35 -13.56 -15.71
CA ASN A 32 -25.82 -14.49 -16.68
C ASN A 32 -25.55 -15.82 -15.98
N SER A 33 -26.10 -16.90 -16.54
CA SER A 33 -25.91 -18.26 -16.03
C SER A 33 -25.01 -19.11 -16.93
N GLU A 34 -24.38 -18.52 -17.95
CA GLU A 34 -23.38 -19.21 -18.74
C GLU A 34 -22.23 -19.68 -17.83
N PRO A 35 -21.70 -20.90 -18.04
CA PRO A 35 -20.55 -21.35 -17.27
C PRO A 35 -19.27 -20.63 -17.70
N ILE A 36 -18.30 -20.52 -16.79
CA ILE A 36 -16.94 -20.06 -17.10
C ILE A 36 -16.33 -21.01 -18.16
N PRO A 37 -15.83 -20.49 -19.30
CA PRO A 37 -15.17 -21.31 -20.30
C PRO A 37 -14.03 -22.15 -19.71
N SER A 38 -13.89 -23.40 -20.16
CA SER A 38 -12.95 -24.38 -19.59
C SER A 38 -11.50 -23.89 -19.54
N ILE A 39 -11.07 -23.11 -20.55
CA ILE A 39 -9.71 -22.54 -20.62
C ILE A 39 -9.38 -21.59 -19.45
N TYR A 40 -10.38 -20.99 -18.81
CA TYR A 40 -10.19 -20.06 -17.69
C TYR A 40 -10.36 -20.72 -16.33
N GLN A 41 -10.73 -22.00 -16.26
CA GLN A 41 -10.93 -22.72 -14.99
C GLN A 41 -9.61 -22.96 -14.22
N THR A 42 -8.47 -22.85 -14.89
CA THR A 42 -7.13 -22.99 -14.28
C THR A 42 -6.64 -21.70 -13.63
N TYR A 43 -7.26 -20.56 -13.93
CA TYR A 43 -6.89 -19.26 -13.36
C TYR A 43 -7.39 -19.17 -11.92
N GLN A 44 -6.53 -18.73 -11.02
CA GLN A 44 -6.78 -18.71 -9.59
C GLN A 44 -6.61 -17.30 -9.01
N PRO A 45 -7.34 -16.93 -7.96
CA PRO A 45 -7.09 -15.69 -7.26
C PRO A 45 -5.71 -15.72 -6.58
N ILE A 46 -4.99 -14.60 -6.64
CA ILE A 46 -3.68 -14.47 -5.98
C ILE A 46 -3.92 -14.50 -4.47
N SER A 47 -3.52 -15.59 -3.84
CA SER A 47 -3.69 -15.86 -2.43
C SER A 47 -2.68 -16.92 -1.98
N SER A 48 -2.54 -17.14 -0.67
CA SER A 48 -1.73 -18.25 -0.13
C SER A 48 -2.25 -19.65 -0.54
N ALA A 49 -3.47 -19.74 -1.08
CA ALA A 49 -4.04 -20.97 -1.62
C ALA A 49 -3.70 -21.19 -3.11
N TYR A 50 -3.07 -20.22 -3.78
CA TYR A 50 -2.68 -20.34 -5.19
C TYR A 50 -1.75 -21.56 -5.39
N ARG A 51 -2.04 -22.40 -6.37
CA ARG A 51 -1.26 -23.59 -6.70
C ARG A 51 -0.88 -23.59 -8.18
N ASN A 52 0.42 -23.64 -8.45
CA ASN A 52 0.97 -23.70 -9.79
C ASN A 52 2.34 -24.41 -9.73
N SER A 53 2.74 -25.10 -10.80
CA SER A 53 4.03 -25.81 -10.88
C SER A 53 5.23 -24.89 -11.02
N ASP A 54 5.02 -23.69 -11.55
CA ASP A 54 6.06 -22.70 -11.85
C ASP A 54 6.19 -21.61 -10.81
N PHE A 55 5.19 -21.44 -9.94
CA PHE A 55 5.14 -20.33 -9.00
C PHE A 55 4.67 -20.75 -7.60
N SER A 56 5.28 -20.15 -6.59
CA SER A 56 4.75 -20.12 -5.22
C SER A 56 4.29 -18.72 -4.86
N VAL A 57 3.17 -18.63 -4.15
CA VAL A 57 2.58 -17.37 -3.67
C VAL A 57 2.46 -17.43 -2.16
N LYS A 58 2.97 -16.41 -1.47
CA LYS A 58 2.94 -16.29 -0.01
C LYS A 58 2.48 -14.89 0.39
N GLU A 59 1.48 -14.79 1.26
CA GLU A 59 1.18 -13.51 1.93
C GLU A 59 2.37 -13.13 2.83
N ILE A 60 2.96 -11.96 2.59
CA ILE A 60 4.07 -11.43 3.40
C ILE A 60 3.51 -10.69 4.61
N CYS A 61 2.52 -9.83 4.36
CA CYS A 61 1.95 -8.99 5.38
C CYS A 61 0.51 -8.62 5.06
N SER A 62 -0.29 -8.49 6.11
CA SER A 62 -1.64 -7.95 6.09
C SER A 62 -1.84 -6.90 7.19
N THR A 63 -2.72 -5.95 6.94
CA THR A 63 -3.01 -4.83 7.86
C THR A 63 -4.48 -4.41 7.80
N ASP A 64 -5.03 -4.05 8.95
CA ASP A 64 -6.43 -3.61 9.09
C ASP A 64 -6.60 -2.08 9.03
N ILE A 65 -5.53 -1.35 8.68
CA ILE A 65 -5.58 0.12 8.56
C ILE A 65 -6.08 0.49 7.16
N SER A 66 -7.24 1.16 7.11
CA SER A 66 -7.72 1.80 5.88
C SER A 66 -7.47 3.31 5.91
N LEU A 67 -6.55 3.78 5.06
CA LEU A 67 -6.44 5.08 4.37
C LEU A 67 -6.55 6.42 5.12
N SER A 68 -7.26 6.55 6.24
CA SER A 68 -7.49 7.84 6.91
C SER A 68 -6.30 8.36 7.71
N ALA A 69 -5.25 7.55 7.93
CA ALA A 69 -4.05 7.96 8.68
C ALA A 69 -2.72 7.76 7.92
N SER A 70 -2.71 6.97 6.85
CA SER A 70 -1.54 6.81 5.97
C SER A 70 -2.02 6.23 4.64
N PRO A 71 -1.77 6.87 3.48
CA PRO A 71 -2.35 6.41 2.22
C PRO A 71 -1.87 5.01 1.80
N ASN A 72 -0.72 4.53 2.30
CA ASN A 72 -0.10 3.27 1.91
C ASN A 72 0.46 2.51 3.13
N PRO A 73 -0.28 1.57 3.73
CA PRO A 73 0.12 0.96 5.00
C PRO A 73 1.15 -0.17 4.85
N ILE A 74 1.40 -0.68 3.62
CA ILE A 74 2.49 -1.60 3.30
C ILE A 74 3.38 -0.97 2.22
N LYS A 75 4.69 -0.96 2.43
CA LYS A 75 5.67 -0.38 1.50
C LYS A 75 6.89 -1.30 1.36
N ALA A 76 7.42 -1.38 0.15
CA ALA A 76 8.65 -2.07 -0.17
C ALA A 76 9.76 -1.06 -0.47
N TYR A 77 10.91 -1.25 0.16
CA TYR A 77 12.08 -0.40 0.03
C TYR A 77 13.26 -1.20 -0.50
N GLN A 78 14.07 -0.60 -1.36
CA GLN A 78 15.41 -1.10 -1.64
C GLN A 78 16.28 -0.95 -0.39
N SER A 79 17.12 -1.95 -0.12
CA SER A 79 18.10 -1.91 0.94
C SER A 79 19.46 -2.45 0.47
N VAL A 80 20.42 -2.50 1.39
CA VAL A 80 21.79 -2.95 1.16
C VAL A 80 21.85 -4.43 0.77
N ASN A 81 22.95 -4.83 0.15
CA ASN A 81 23.22 -6.21 -0.28
C ASN A 81 22.18 -6.80 -1.25
N GLY A 82 21.44 -5.94 -1.96
CA GLY A 82 20.39 -6.36 -2.89
C GLY A 82 19.12 -6.86 -2.19
N ASN A 83 18.99 -6.63 -0.88
CA ASN A 83 17.80 -6.99 -0.12
C ASN A 83 16.67 -5.98 -0.37
N LEU A 84 15.43 -6.45 -0.18
CA LEU A 84 14.26 -5.60 -0.06
C LEU A 84 13.73 -5.63 1.36
N ILE A 85 13.22 -4.49 1.83
CA ILE A 85 12.52 -4.40 3.11
C ILE A 85 11.05 -4.11 2.86
N ILE A 86 10.17 -4.97 3.36
CA ILE A 86 8.73 -4.73 3.40
C ILE A 86 8.41 -4.17 4.78
N GLY A 87 7.96 -2.91 4.86
CA GLY A 87 7.43 -2.32 6.08
C GLY A 87 5.91 -2.31 6.04
N CYS A 88 5.28 -2.85 7.07
CA CYS A 88 3.82 -2.83 7.20
C CYS A 88 3.36 -2.44 8.59
N GLN A 89 2.22 -1.75 8.65
CA GLN A 89 1.62 -1.36 9.92
C GLN A 89 0.86 -2.52 10.55
N ARG A 90 1.08 -2.76 11.85
CA ARG A 90 0.59 -3.98 12.52
C ARG A 90 -0.89 -3.95 12.89
N GLY A 91 -1.43 -2.79 13.28
CA GLY A 91 -2.83 -2.72 13.71
C GLY A 91 -3.36 -1.30 13.82
N ASN A 92 -4.69 -1.22 13.91
CA ASN A 92 -5.44 0.03 13.98
C ASN A 92 -6.02 0.31 15.38
N ASP A 93 -5.82 -0.60 16.33
CA ASP A 93 -6.28 -0.48 17.71
C ASP A 93 -5.33 0.39 18.56
N ASP A 94 -5.82 0.88 19.70
CA ASP A 94 -5.07 1.80 20.57
C ASP A 94 -3.76 1.21 21.12
N THR A 95 -3.58 -0.10 21.11
CA THR A 95 -2.39 -0.78 21.63
C THR A 95 -1.29 -0.96 20.59
N THR A 96 -1.65 -1.03 19.31
CA THR A 96 -0.72 -1.31 18.20
C THR A 96 -0.69 -0.23 17.12
N LYS A 97 -1.52 0.82 17.25
CA LYS A 97 -1.57 1.91 16.29
C LYS A 97 -0.23 2.61 16.16
N GLY A 98 0.30 2.59 14.93
CA GLY A 98 1.58 3.20 14.57
C GLY A 98 2.74 2.21 14.60
N ASP A 99 2.58 1.04 15.23
CA ASP A 99 3.58 -0.01 15.22
C ASP A 99 3.83 -0.52 13.80
N LYS A 100 5.08 -0.93 13.56
CA LYS A 100 5.49 -1.48 12.27
C LYS A 100 6.14 -2.85 12.45
N GLU A 101 5.82 -3.74 11.53
CA GLU A 101 6.58 -4.95 11.29
C GLU A 101 7.38 -4.75 10.01
N TYR A 102 8.66 -5.12 10.03
CA TYR A 102 9.50 -5.10 8.85
C TYR A 102 9.99 -6.50 8.51
N TYR A 103 9.96 -6.86 7.23
CA TYR A 103 10.45 -8.14 6.71
C TYR A 103 11.59 -7.89 5.72
N LYS A 104 12.70 -8.63 5.88
CA LYS A 104 13.85 -8.58 4.97
C LYS A 104 13.78 -9.73 3.97
N ILE A 105 13.72 -9.39 2.69
CA ILE A 105 13.67 -10.34 1.59
C ILE A 105 15.00 -10.31 0.86
N ASP A 106 15.63 -11.48 0.69
CA ASP A 106 16.88 -11.61 -0.05
C ASP A 106 16.66 -11.67 -1.57
N LYS A 107 17.76 -11.76 -2.32
CA LYS A 107 17.72 -11.92 -3.78
C LYS A 107 16.98 -13.16 -4.26
N ASN A 108 16.84 -14.20 -3.43
CA ASN A 108 16.13 -15.43 -3.81
C ASN A 108 14.63 -15.34 -3.53
N GLY A 109 14.13 -14.19 -3.07
CA GLY A 109 12.73 -14.04 -2.67
C GLY A 109 12.41 -14.81 -1.38
N LEU A 110 13.39 -14.97 -0.49
CA LEU A 110 13.20 -15.57 0.83
C LEU A 110 13.17 -14.50 1.90
N ILE A 111 12.21 -14.59 2.81
CA ILE A 111 12.22 -13.79 4.04
C ILE A 111 13.33 -14.34 4.93
N THR A 112 14.39 -13.56 5.13
CA THR A 112 15.58 -13.97 5.88
C THR A 112 15.61 -13.43 7.30
N ASP A 113 14.80 -12.42 7.60
CA ASP A 113 14.79 -11.73 8.89
C ASP A 113 13.52 -10.88 9.03
N SER A 114 13.14 -10.55 10.26
CA SER A 114 12.06 -9.62 10.55
C SER A 114 12.30 -8.86 11.84
N ILE A 115 11.73 -7.66 11.95
CA ILE A 115 11.79 -6.85 13.17
C ILE A 115 10.47 -6.14 13.42
N TYR A 116 10.00 -6.26 14.65
CA TYR A 116 8.89 -5.50 15.19
C TYR A 116 9.41 -4.20 15.82
N VAL A 117 8.82 -3.07 15.43
CA VAL A 117 9.14 -1.74 15.93
C VAL A 117 7.87 -1.13 16.51
N LYS A 118 7.81 -1.10 17.85
CA LYS A 118 6.74 -0.43 18.58
C LYS A 118 6.82 1.08 18.38
N TYR A 119 5.67 1.71 18.14
CA TYR A 119 5.56 3.16 18.14
C TYR A 119 5.43 3.67 19.57
N ASP A 120 6.52 4.20 20.11
CA ASP A 120 6.59 4.81 21.45
C ASP A 120 7.09 6.27 21.39
N GLY A 121 6.54 7.01 20.43
CA GLY A 121 6.95 8.38 20.10
C GLY A 121 8.27 8.47 19.31
N PHE A 122 8.87 7.34 18.94
CA PHE A 122 9.98 7.30 18.01
C PHE A 122 9.50 7.45 16.57
N TRP A 123 10.18 8.30 15.82
CA TRP A 123 10.11 8.30 14.39
C TRP A 123 11.22 7.42 13.81
N THR A 124 10.84 6.31 13.20
CA THR A 124 11.77 5.32 12.64
C THR A 124 11.83 5.38 11.12
N VAL A 125 13.05 5.45 10.59
CA VAL A 125 13.36 5.50 9.16
C VAL A 125 14.47 4.51 8.80
N LEU A 126 14.44 4.00 7.58
CA LEU A 126 15.50 3.18 7.01
C LEU A 126 16.44 4.09 6.22
N ILE A 127 17.73 4.06 6.54
CA ILE A 127 18.78 4.74 5.78
C ILE A 127 19.78 3.66 5.38
N GLU A 128 19.62 3.14 4.16
CA GLU A 128 20.44 2.07 3.60
C GLU A 128 20.58 0.87 4.55
N GLY A 129 21.73 0.74 5.23
CA GLY A 129 22.04 -0.35 6.15
C GLY A 129 21.61 -0.12 7.60
N PHE A 130 20.94 0.99 7.90
CA PHE A 130 20.56 1.39 9.25
C PHE A 130 19.06 1.59 9.41
N MET A 131 18.59 1.29 10.62
CA MET A 131 17.30 1.72 11.12
C MET A 131 17.57 2.80 12.16
N ILE A 132 17.13 4.02 11.85
CA ILE A 132 17.32 5.22 12.65
C ILE A 132 16.01 5.54 13.36
N SER A 133 16.03 5.53 14.69
CA SER A 133 14.86 5.81 15.54
C SER A 133 15.12 7.10 16.31
N THR A 134 14.46 8.16 15.88
CA THR A 134 14.66 9.49 16.44
C THR A 134 13.50 9.91 17.34
N LYS A 135 13.85 10.47 18.49
CA LYS A 135 12.98 11.08 19.49
C LYS A 135 13.81 12.18 20.16
N GLN A 136 13.18 13.16 20.81
CA GLN A 136 13.91 14.28 21.40
C GLN A 136 15.01 13.80 22.38
N LYS A 137 14.72 12.75 23.15
CA LYS A 137 15.68 12.08 24.03
C LYS A 137 15.72 10.61 23.62
N GLU A 138 16.83 9.94 23.91
CA GLU A 138 17.00 8.49 23.68
C GLU A 138 16.99 8.08 22.20
N ALA A 139 17.25 9.02 21.27
CA ALA A 139 17.45 8.67 19.87
C ALA A 139 18.55 7.59 19.76
N TYR A 140 18.30 6.58 18.93
CA TYR A 140 19.24 5.49 18.70
C TYR A 140 19.22 5.06 17.23
N TYR A 141 20.20 4.25 16.87
CA TYR A 141 20.23 3.54 15.60
C TYR A 141 20.63 2.09 15.80
N THR A 142 20.23 1.25 14.85
CA THR A 142 20.70 -0.14 14.75
C THR A 142 21.30 -0.37 13.36
N SER A 143 22.13 -1.41 13.23
CA SER A 143 22.68 -1.85 11.93
C SER A 143 21.76 -2.86 11.22
N TRP A 144 20.53 -3.05 11.71
CA TRP A 144 19.46 -3.62 10.92
C TRP A 144 19.07 -2.61 9.81
N PRO A 145 18.95 -3.01 8.54
CA PRO A 145 18.90 -4.38 8.02
C PRO A 145 20.26 -4.98 7.56
N SER A 146 21.37 -4.26 7.68
CA SER A 146 22.67 -4.67 7.09
C SER A 146 23.21 -6.00 7.61
N ASP A 147 23.23 -6.19 8.94
CA ASP A 147 23.79 -7.39 9.58
C ASP A 147 22.77 -8.12 10.49
N GLY A 148 21.54 -7.59 10.56
CA GLY A 148 20.48 -8.14 11.40
C GLY A 148 20.59 -7.75 12.88
N SER A 149 21.61 -7.00 13.30
CA SER A 149 21.75 -6.58 14.69
C SER A 149 20.71 -5.53 15.06
N THR A 150 19.95 -5.82 16.10
CA THR A 150 18.95 -4.93 16.71
C THR A 150 19.52 -4.14 17.89
N THR A 151 20.82 -4.24 18.13
CA THR A 151 21.50 -3.54 19.24
C THR A 151 21.36 -2.04 19.06
N GLN A 152 20.80 -1.38 20.08
CA GLN A 152 20.61 0.07 20.08
C GLN A 152 21.94 0.77 20.34
N ASN A 153 22.38 1.58 19.39
CA ASN A 153 23.56 2.43 19.49
C ASN A 153 23.13 3.88 19.66
N LYS A 154 23.80 4.61 20.56
CA LYS A 154 23.53 6.02 20.77
C LYS A 154 24.25 6.88 19.72
N PHE A 155 23.65 8.00 19.37
CA PHE A 155 24.33 9.04 18.60
C PHE A 155 25.43 9.68 19.45
N GLN A 156 26.58 9.99 18.84
CA GLN A 156 27.58 10.81 19.51
C GLN A 156 27.13 12.28 19.50
N GLU A 157 26.91 12.84 20.69
CA GLU A 157 26.50 14.23 20.86
C GLU A 157 27.73 15.14 21.01
N HIS A 158 27.78 16.23 20.24
CA HIS A 158 28.93 17.16 20.26
C HIS A 158 28.64 18.48 20.99
N ASN A 159 27.37 18.87 21.14
CA ASN A 159 26.97 20.14 21.76
C ASN A 159 25.64 20.03 22.52
N ALA A 160 25.47 18.96 23.31
CA ALA A 160 24.25 18.66 24.07
C ALA A 160 23.83 19.78 25.05
N ASP A 161 24.77 20.61 25.49
CA ASP A 161 24.55 21.76 26.37
C ASP A 161 24.10 23.04 25.63
N PHE A 162 24.06 22.99 24.29
CA PHE A 162 23.78 24.14 23.42
C PHE A 162 24.77 25.31 23.59
N ALA A 163 25.99 25.04 24.07
CA ALA A 163 26.99 26.10 24.29
C ALA A 163 27.65 26.58 22.99
N MET A 164 27.51 25.84 21.88
CA MET A 164 28.08 26.21 20.58
C MET A 164 27.33 27.40 19.96
N PRO A 165 28.01 28.50 19.60
CA PRO A 165 27.37 29.65 18.94
C PRO A 165 26.77 29.29 17.57
N ASP A 166 25.66 29.93 17.20
CA ASP A 166 24.93 29.65 15.95
C ASP A 166 25.80 29.80 14.69
N GLU A 167 26.71 30.79 14.65
CA GLU A 167 27.63 30.97 13.52
C GLU A 167 28.56 29.78 13.34
N GLN A 168 29.15 29.29 14.43
CA GLN A 168 30.03 28.12 14.40
C GLN A 168 29.25 26.86 14.04
N LEU A 169 28.04 26.72 14.56
CA LEU A 169 27.15 25.61 14.28
C LEU A 169 26.75 25.57 12.79
N ASN A 170 26.40 26.71 12.21
CA ASN A 170 26.05 26.82 10.79
C ASN A 170 27.24 26.46 9.88
N ILE A 171 28.45 26.96 10.21
CA ILE A 171 29.67 26.60 9.48
C ILE A 171 29.94 25.09 9.57
N ALA A 172 29.80 24.51 10.77
CA ALA A 172 29.98 23.08 10.98
C ALA A 172 28.96 22.25 10.18
N GLN A 173 27.68 22.60 10.22
CA GLN A 173 26.64 21.91 9.45
C GLN A 173 26.90 22.01 7.93
N GLU A 174 27.26 23.18 7.41
CA GLU A 174 27.57 23.35 5.98
C GLU A 174 28.75 22.50 5.51
N LYS A 175 29.78 22.37 6.36
CA LYS A 175 30.90 21.46 6.10
C LYS A 175 30.43 20.00 6.11
N ILE A 176 29.66 19.60 7.13
CA ILE A 176 29.17 18.22 7.25
C ILE A 176 28.23 17.84 6.11
N ARG A 177 27.36 18.74 5.63
CA ARG A 177 26.50 18.50 4.46
C ARG A 177 27.31 18.08 3.22
N LYS A 178 28.54 18.57 3.09
CA LYS A 178 29.44 18.26 1.97
C LYS A 178 30.27 16.99 2.18
N GLU A 179 30.60 16.67 3.42
CA GLU A 179 31.54 15.59 3.76
C GLU A 179 30.87 14.30 4.24
N SER A 180 29.66 14.39 4.78
CA SER A 180 28.95 13.23 5.33
C SER A 180 28.32 12.36 4.25
N GLN A 181 28.26 11.06 4.53
CA GLN A 181 27.55 10.12 3.66
C GLN A 181 26.03 10.27 3.79
N TYR A 182 25.57 10.51 5.03
CA TYR A 182 24.17 10.71 5.36
C TYR A 182 24.04 11.89 6.33
N TYR A 183 23.01 12.71 6.16
CA TYR A 183 22.63 13.71 7.15
C TYR A 183 21.13 14.01 7.08
N PHE A 184 20.52 14.44 8.17
CA PHE A 184 19.14 14.91 8.16
C PHE A 184 18.83 15.76 9.39
N ILE A 185 17.76 16.53 9.31
CA ILE A 185 17.27 17.36 10.41
C ILE A 185 15.99 16.74 10.97
N ARG A 186 15.85 16.80 12.30
CA ARG A 186 14.56 16.63 12.99
C ARG A 186 14.29 17.81 13.89
N SER A 187 13.06 18.31 13.83
CA SER A 187 12.58 19.40 14.67
C SER A 187 11.76 18.85 15.83
N TYR A 188 12.01 19.36 17.04
CA TYR A 188 11.32 18.97 18.27
C TYR A 188 10.77 20.19 19.02
N VAL A 189 9.78 19.94 19.88
CA VAL A 189 9.15 20.95 20.73
C VAL A 189 9.12 20.45 22.17
N GLU A 190 9.68 21.21 23.12
CA GLU A 190 9.57 20.96 24.57
C GLU A 190 9.06 22.23 25.26
N GLY A 191 7.80 22.19 25.70
CA GLY A 191 7.12 23.39 26.18
C GLY A 191 7.07 24.48 25.10
N ASN A 192 7.67 25.65 25.39
CA ASN A 192 7.77 26.77 24.46
C ASN A 192 9.15 26.86 23.76
N THR A 193 9.98 25.81 23.86
CA THR A 193 11.30 25.79 23.23
C THR A 193 11.30 24.87 22.02
N PHE A 194 11.87 25.36 20.92
CA PHE A 194 12.03 24.63 19.67
C PHE A 194 13.49 24.21 19.50
N PHE A 195 13.71 22.99 19.02
CA PHE A 195 15.03 22.43 18.83
C PHE A 195 15.15 21.77 17.47
N ASN A 196 16.30 21.91 16.82
CA ASN A 196 16.67 21.12 15.67
C ASN A 196 17.82 20.17 16.07
N ALA A 197 17.67 18.89 15.73
CA ALA A 197 18.75 17.92 15.76
C ALA A 197 19.25 17.67 14.33
N PHE A 198 20.51 17.98 14.07
CA PHE A 198 21.20 17.67 12.82
C PHE A 198 21.97 16.37 13.00
N TYR A 199 21.39 15.27 12.54
CA TYR A 199 21.98 13.94 12.58
C TYR A 199 22.86 13.72 11.35
N TYR A 200 24.02 13.10 11.51
CA TYR A 200 24.92 12.83 10.40
C TYR A 200 25.82 11.62 10.62
N TYR A 201 26.24 11.00 9.52
CA TYR A 201 27.12 9.84 9.51
C TYR A 201 28.45 10.18 8.82
N ILE A 202 29.54 10.13 9.59
CA ILE A 202 30.90 10.37 9.13
C ILE A 202 31.86 9.47 9.90
N ASN A 203 32.95 9.02 9.27
CA ASN A 203 33.96 8.16 9.89
C ASN A 203 33.38 6.90 10.56
N LYS A 204 32.37 6.30 9.93
CA LYS A 204 31.65 5.11 10.42
C LYS A 204 30.87 5.29 11.73
N GLN A 205 30.55 6.53 12.10
CA GLN A 205 29.84 6.84 13.32
C GLN A 205 28.68 7.80 13.06
N TRP A 206 27.56 7.56 13.73
CA TRP A 206 26.42 8.47 13.75
C TRP A 206 26.59 9.50 14.87
N ASN A 207 26.35 10.75 14.52
CA ASN A 207 26.56 11.90 15.36
C ASN A 207 25.32 12.80 15.33
N VAL A 208 25.19 13.68 16.32
CA VAL A 208 24.13 14.69 16.37
C VAL A 208 24.68 16.03 16.86
N LEU A 209 24.24 17.10 16.20
CA LEU A 209 24.39 18.47 16.65
C LEU A 209 23.01 19.05 16.97
N TRP A 210 22.93 19.76 18.10
CA TRP A 210 21.69 20.35 18.59
C TRP A 210 21.67 21.87 18.40
N GLN A 211 20.52 22.42 18.01
CA GLN A 211 20.31 23.86 17.87
C GLN A 211 19.01 24.26 18.54
N LYS A 212 19.00 25.38 19.28
CA LYS A 212 17.75 26.02 19.73
C LYS A 212 17.26 26.97 18.65
N THR A 213 15.97 26.97 18.36
CA THR A 213 15.36 27.89 17.40
C THR A 213 14.26 28.71 18.05
N ALA A 214 14.03 29.92 17.52
CA ALA A 214 12.98 30.81 18.04
C ALA A 214 11.56 30.34 17.64
N VAL A 215 11.45 29.60 16.55
CA VAL A 215 10.18 29.09 16.01
C VAL A 215 10.34 27.65 15.52
N TYR A 216 9.24 26.91 15.50
CA TYR A 216 9.18 25.62 14.83
C TYR A 216 9.47 25.78 13.34
N GLN A 217 10.40 24.98 12.82
CA GLN A 217 10.73 24.93 11.40
C GLN A 217 10.40 23.53 10.90
N SER A 218 9.50 23.45 9.91
CA SER A 218 9.28 22.19 9.20
C SER A 218 10.56 21.79 8.46
N GLU A 219 10.89 20.51 8.53
CA GLU A 219 12.00 19.93 7.79
C GLU A 219 11.80 20.13 6.28
N LYS A 220 12.83 20.62 5.58
CA LYS A 220 12.84 20.65 4.12
C LYS A 220 12.94 19.22 3.60
N ASP A 221 12.32 18.91 2.47
CA ASP A 221 12.41 17.57 1.85
C ASP A 221 13.87 17.16 1.58
N SER A 222 14.73 18.12 1.19
CA SER A 222 16.16 17.92 0.98
C SER A 222 16.96 17.64 2.25
N GLU A 223 16.37 17.86 3.43
CA GLU A 223 16.97 17.65 4.74
C GLU A 223 16.21 16.59 5.56
N ASN A 224 15.10 16.06 5.05
CA ASN A 224 14.37 14.96 5.67
C ASN A 224 15.12 13.63 5.49
N ALA A 225 15.09 12.76 6.49
CA ALA A 225 15.71 11.44 6.39
C ALA A 225 15.00 10.50 5.39
N THR A 226 13.70 10.73 5.14
CA THR A 226 12.93 9.92 4.17
C THR A 226 13.49 9.99 2.76
N ARG A 227 14.28 11.02 2.41
CA ARG A 227 14.93 11.11 1.09
C ARG A 227 15.93 9.98 0.81
N TYR A 228 16.41 9.31 1.85
CA TYR A 228 17.26 8.13 1.72
C TYR A 228 16.46 6.83 1.55
N GLN A 229 15.14 6.85 1.74
CA GLN A 229 14.29 5.69 1.49
C GLN A 229 14.01 5.56 0.00
N LYS A 230 14.59 4.54 -0.62
CA LYS A 230 14.30 4.15 -2.01
C LYS A 230 13.05 3.27 -2.04
N GLU A 231 11.88 3.89 -2.03
CA GLU A 231 10.60 3.19 -2.17
C GLU A 231 10.49 2.59 -3.59
N LEU A 232 10.19 1.29 -3.67
CA LEU A 232 10.08 0.55 -4.92
C LEU A 232 8.63 0.23 -5.29
N TYR A 233 7.81 -0.05 -4.27
CA TYR A 233 6.45 -0.53 -4.41
C TYR A 233 5.67 -0.31 -3.13
N TYR A 234 4.34 -0.22 -3.21
CA TYR A 234 3.49 -0.04 -2.03
C TYR A 234 2.08 -0.58 -2.27
N SER A 235 1.39 -0.94 -1.18
CA SER A 235 -0.03 -1.25 -1.19
C SER A 235 -0.82 0.06 -1.23
N GLY A 236 -1.24 0.49 -2.41
CA GLY A 236 -2.08 1.67 -2.59
C GLY A 236 -3.53 1.29 -2.81
N ILE A 237 -4.41 2.29 -2.79
CA ILE A 237 -5.66 2.21 -3.56
C ILE A 237 -5.18 1.96 -4.99
N GLY A 238 -5.45 0.77 -5.56
CA GLY A 238 -4.95 0.43 -6.87
C GLY A 238 -5.20 1.58 -7.85
N GLU A 239 -4.26 1.87 -8.74
CA GLU A 239 -4.64 2.64 -9.91
C GLU A 239 -5.76 1.83 -10.57
N SER A 240 -6.92 2.45 -10.79
CA SER A 240 -8.03 1.71 -11.40
C SER A 240 -7.71 1.32 -12.83
N ASN A 241 -6.70 1.94 -13.45
CA ASN A 241 -6.21 1.57 -14.76
C ASN A 241 -5.56 0.19 -14.74
N LEU A 242 -5.88 -0.62 -15.74
CA LEU A 242 -5.18 -1.86 -16.00
C LEU A 242 -3.73 -1.55 -16.42
N GLU A 243 -2.78 -2.15 -15.71
CA GLU A 243 -1.36 -1.99 -15.99
C GLU A 243 -0.97 -2.56 -17.36
N LYS A 244 -0.01 -1.90 -18.02
CA LYS A 244 0.32 -2.19 -19.43
C LYS A 244 0.87 -3.61 -19.65
N ASP A 245 1.51 -4.16 -18.64
CA ASP A 245 2.10 -5.50 -18.65
C ASP A 245 1.16 -6.57 -18.05
N VAL A 246 -0.11 -6.22 -17.83
CA VAL A 246 -1.17 -7.13 -17.41
C VAL A 246 -2.25 -7.17 -18.49
N GLU A 247 -2.44 -8.34 -19.07
CA GLU A 247 -3.45 -8.59 -20.08
C GLU A 247 -4.74 -9.12 -19.45
N LEU A 248 -5.88 -8.53 -19.81
CA LEU A 248 -7.19 -9.09 -19.52
C LEU A 248 -7.59 -10.04 -20.66
N GLU A 249 -7.43 -11.34 -20.45
CA GLU A 249 -7.72 -12.40 -21.42
C GLU A 249 -9.24 -12.59 -21.59
N ASN A 250 -10.00 -12.51 -20.49
CA ASN A 250 -11.44 -12.64 -20.52
C ASN A 250 -12.11 -11.95 -19.32
N PHE A 251 -13.34 -11.49 -19.53
CA PHE A 251 -14.22 -11.03 -18.47
C PHE A 251 -15.54 -11.81 -18.53
N HIS A 252 -15.68 -12.77 -17.62
CA HIS A 252 -16.90 -13.54 -17.48
C HIS A 252 -17.94 -12.75 -16.69
N LYS A 253 -18.98 -12.29 -17.38
CA LYS A 253 -20.08 -11.51 -16.81
C LYS A 253 -20.97 -12.42 -15.97
N GLU A 254 -21.32 -11.99 -14.77
CA GLU A 254 -22.17 -12.76 -13.83
C GLU A 254 -23.49 -12.04 -13.57
N ASP A 255 -23.47 -10.78 -13.15
CA ASP A 255 -24.67 -9.98 -12.92
C ASP A 255 -24.50 -8.52 -13.33
N LYS A 256 -25.56 -7.94 -13.90
CA LYS A 256 -25.60 -6.52 -14.24
C LYS A 256 -26.15 -5.75 -13.06
N ILE A 257 -25.31 -4.98 -12.39
CA ILE A 257 -25.63 -4.35 -11.11
C ILE A 257 -25.51 -2.83 -11.18
N LYS A 258 -26.24 -2.16 -10.30
CA LYS A 258 -26.01 -0.76 -9.92
C LYS A 258 -24.90 -0.69 -8.88
N TYR A 259 -24.01 0.28 -8.98
CA TYR A 259 -22.94 0.54 -7.99
C TYR A 259 -22.57 2.02 -7.96
N TYR A 260 -21.66 2.39 -7.05
CA TYR A 260 -21.33 3.77 -6.76
C TYR A 260 -19.83 4.07 -6.79
N HIS A 261 -19.47 5.24 -7.31
CA HIS A 261 -18.14 5.83 -7.17
C HIS A 261 -18.17 6.85 -6.04
N VAL A 262 -17.38 6.59 -4.99
CA VAL A 262 -17.17 7.56 -3.91
C VAL A 262 -15.89 8.33 -4.24
N ILE A 263 -16.07 9.57 -4.67
CA ILE A 263 -14.96 10.50 -4.86
C ILE A 263 -14.75 11.18 -3.51
N GLY A 264 -13.55 11.05 -2.93
CA GLY A 264 -13.21 11.66 -1.64
C GLY A 264 -13.39 13.19 -1.64
N GLY A 265 -13.45 13.80 -0.46
CA GLY A 265 -13.50 15.26 -0.33
C GLY A 265 -14.89 15.90 -0.42
N GLY A 266 -15.96 15.15 -0.15
CA GLY A 266 -17.33 15.69 -0.08
C GLY A 266 -18.04 15.84 -1.43
N ALA A 267 -17.45 15.31 -2.50
CA ALA A 267 -18.08 15.27 -3.82
C ALA A 267 -19.31 14.33 -3.82
N PRO A 268 -20.35 14.62 -4.63
CA PRO A 268 -21.50 13.74 -4.77
C PRO A 268 -21.09 12.36 -5.25
N VAL A 269 -21.65 11.33 -4.63
CA VAL A 269 -21.49 9.94 -5.06
C VAL A 269 -22.06 9.80 -6.47
N THR A 270 -21.26 9.30 -7.41
CA THR A 270 -21.71 9.06 -8.78
C THR A 270 -22.23 7.63 -8.91
N GLN A 271 -23.37 7.45 -9.55
CA GLN A 271 -23.96 6.13 -9.78
C GLN A 271 -23.58 5.60 -11.16
N ALA A 272 -23.23 4.33 -11.24
CA ALA A 272 -23.02 3.60 -12.49
C ALA A 272 -23.83 2.30 -12.53
N THR A 273 -23.90 1.69 -13.72
CA THR A 273 -24.50 0.38 -13.94
C THR A 273 -23.67 -0.38 -14.95
N GLY A 274 -23.29 -1.61 -14.61
CA GLY A 274 -22.39 -2.39 -15.43
C GLY A 274 -22.45 -3.86 -15.06
N TRP A 275 -21.80 -4.68 -15.87
CA TRP A 275 -21.62 -6.09 -15.56
C TRP A 275 -20.54 -6.23 -14.50
N ARG A 276 -20.90 -6.86 -13.39
CA ARG A 276 -19.97 -7.43 -12.44
C ARG A 276 -19.74 -8.90 -12.80
N GLY A 277 -18.52 -9.35 -12.60
CA GLY A 277 -18.15 -10.72 -12.86
C GLY A 277 -16.71 -11.02 -12.49
N THR A 278 -16.13 -12.01 -13.17
CA THR A 278 -14.76 -12.46 -12.91
C THR A 278 -13.86 -12.13 -14.10
N GLY A 279 -12.79 -11.37 -13.83
CA GLY A 279 -11.72 -11.11 -14.79
C GLY A 279 -10.63 -12.17 -14.71
N PHE A 280 -10.12 -12.56 -15.87
CA PHE A 280 -9.02 -13.52 -16.04
C PHE A 280 -7.85 -12.80 -16.67
N PHE A 281 -6.74 -12.79 -15.95
CA PHE A 281 -5.59 -11.96 -16.26
C PHE A 281 -4.33 -12.77 -16.42
N LYS A 282 -3.43 -12.24 -17.25
CA LYS A 282 -2.11 -12.80 -17.50
C LYS A 282 -1.07 -11.71 -17.39
N THR A 283 0.08 -12.03 -16.79
CA THR A 283 1.28 -11.20 -16.85
C THR A 283 2.50 -12.09 -17.00
N SER A 284 3.65 -11.51 -17.38
CA SER A 284 4.94 -12.21 -17.40
C SER A 284 5.69 -11.98 -16.09
N LEU A 285 6.14 -13.06 -15.46
CA LEU A 285 7.09 -13.03 -14.35
C LEU A 285 8.35 -13.76 -14.80
N GLY A 286 9.41 -13.01 -15.11
CA GLY A 286 10.55 -13.53 -15.86
C GLY A 286 10.10 -13.98 -17.25
N GLU A 287 10.47 -15.21 -17.64
CA GLU A 287 10.11 -15.81 -18.92
C GLU A 287 8.78 -16.59 -18.88
N LYS A 288 8.19 -16.74 -17.69
CA LYS A 288 6.99 -17.56 -17.47
C LYS A 288 5.72 -16.71 -17.39
N SER A 289 4.60 -17.27 -17.82
CA SER A 289 3.28 -16.62 -17.73
C SER A 289 2.64 -16.90 -16.38
N PHE A 290 2.28 -15.84 -15.65
CA PHE A 290 1.54 -15.90 -14.40
C PHE A 290 0.06 -15.60 -14.67
N LEU A 291 -0.82 -16.56 -14.36
CA LEU A 291 -2.25 -16.50 -14.64
C LEU A 291 -3.03 -16.28 -13.35
N PHE A 292 -3.94 -15.30 -13.30
CA PHE A 292 -4.71 -15.04 -12.10
C PHE A 292 -6.11 -14.52 -12.39
N SER A 293 -7.03 -14.68 -11.44
CA SER A 293 -8.41 -14.21 -11.54
C SER A 293 -8.77 -13.21 -10.45
N VAL A 294 -9.66 -12.29 -10.79
CA VAL A 294 -10.26 -11.33 -9.85
C VAL A 294 -11.77 -11.40 -9.98
N SER A 295 -12.42 -11.91 -8.95
CA SER A 295 -13.88 -12.01 -8.87
C SER A 295 -14.54 -10.68 -8.45
N LYS A 296 -15.85 -10.56 -8.68
CA LYS A 296 -16.67 -9.41 -8.28
C LYS A 296 -16.12 -8.08 -8.80
N MET A 297 -15.59 -8.09 -10.02
CA MET A 297 -15.02 -6.93 -10.67
C MET A 297 -16.00 -6.34 -11.69
N VAL A 298 -15.97 -5.03 -11.87
CA VAL A 298 -16.58 -4.31 -13.00
C VAL A 298 -15.49 -3.69 -13.86
N ILE A 299 -15.77 -3.56 -15.15
CA ILE A 299 -14.87 -2.93 -16.12
C ILE A 299 -15.54 -1.67 -16.66
N GLU A 300 -14.82 -0.57 -16.62
CA GLU A 300 -15.22 0.71 -17.19
C GLU A 300 -14.23 1.17 -18.26
N LYS A 301 -14.74 1.89 -19.26
CA LYS A 301 -13.93 2.54 -20.29
C LYS A 301 -14.49 3.93 -20.53
N GLU A 302 -13.77 4.93 -20.07
CA GLU A 302 -14.25 6.31 -20.08
C GLU A 302 -13.76 7.06 -21.32
N LYS A 303 -14.62 7.88 -21.94
CA LYS A 303 -14.21 8.60 -23.16
C LYS A 303 -13.12 9.63 -22.89
N PHE A 304 -13.13 10.25 -21.71
CA PHE A 304 -12.27 11.40 -21.41
C PHE A 304 -10.79 11.04 -21.25
N ASP A 305 -10.45 9.77 -20.98
CA ASP A 305 -9.07 9.29 -20.89
C ASP A 305 -8.64 8.45 -22.12
N GLY A 306 -9.45 8.46 -23.18
CA GLY A 306 -9.18 7.69 -24.39
C GLY A 306 -9.60 6.22 -24.30
N PHE A 307 -10.62 5.90 -23.49
CA PHE A 307 -11.15 4.56 -23.27
C PHE A 307 -10.15 3.61 -22.60
N GLN A 308 -9.37 4.13 -21.64
CA GLN A 308 -8.52 3.27 -20.83
C GLN A 308 -9.37 2.26 -20.06
N THR A 309 -8.87 1.03 -19.95
CA THR A 309 -9.58 -0.03 -19.25
C THR A 309 -9.38 0.18 -17.76
N ARG A 310 -10.48 0.49 -17.06
CA ARG A 310 -10.51 0.63 -15.61
C ARG A 310 -11.16 -0.59 -14.98
N ILE A 311 -10.56 -1.08 -13.91
CA ILE A 311 -11.00 -2.25 -13.16
C ILE A 311 -11.29 -1.87 -11.71
N TYR A 312 -12.46 -2.28 -11.24
CA TYR A 312 -12.88 -2.03 -9.86
C TYR A 312 -13.53 -3.25 -9.25
N ASN A 313 -13.35 -3.46 -7.95
CA ASN A 313 -14.05 -4.45 -7.16
C ASN A 313 -15.37 -3.87 -6.64
N VAL A 314 -16.44 -4.66 -6.71
CA VAL A 314 -17.77 -4.33 -6.20
C VAL A 314 -18.31 -5.54 -5.44
N SER A 315 -18.16 -5.51 -4.12
CA SER A 315 -18.47 -6.63 -3.22
C SER A 315 -19.93 -7.10 -3.34
N GLU A 316 -20.86 -6.16 -3.51
CA GLU A 316 -22.31 -6.39 -3.59
C GLU A 316 -23.03 -5.29 -4.41
N PRO A 317 -24.25 -5.55 -4.91
CA PRO A 317 -25.06 -4.53 -5.57
C PRO A 317 -25.26 -3.31 -4.68
N LYS A 318 -25.28 -2.12 -5.28
CA LYS A 318 -25.36 -0.82 -4.59
C LYS A 318 -24.17 -0.54 -3.64
N ALA A 319 -23.08 -1.31 -3.69
CA ALA A 319 -21.86 -0.97 -2.98
C ALA A 319 -21.05 0.12 -3.70
N SER A 320 -20.17 0.76 -2.94
CA SER A 320 -19.11 1.60 -3.48
C SER A 320 -18.02 0.74 -4.09
N VAL A 321 -17.47 1.19 -5.22
CA VAL A 321 -16.36 0.50 -5.86
C VAL A 321 -15.06 0.73 -5.09
N ALA A 322 -14.17 -0.26 -5.12
CA ALA A 322 -12.78 -0.13 -4.71
C ALA A 322 -11.88 -0.43 -5.91
N ALA A 323 -10.83 0.36 -6.14
CA ALA A 323 -9.91 0.06 -7.23
C ALA A 323 -9.18 -1.26 -6.99
N VAL A 324 -8.95 -2.01 -8.07
CA VAL A 324 -8.20 -3.27 -8.02
C VAL A 324 -6.75 -2.99 -8.38
N GLY A 325 -5.81 -3.36 -7.49
CA GLY A 325 -4.39 -3.34 -7.82
C GLY A 325 -4.08 -4.34 -8.92
N SER A 326 -3.65 -3.88 -10.09
CA SER A 326 -3.09 -4.74 -11.15
C SER A 326 -1.57 -4.70 -11.23
N LYS A 327 -0.94 -3.75 -10.53
CA LYS A 327 0.51 -3.53 -10.59
C LYS A 327 1.29 -4.61 -9.87
N PHE A 328 2.35 -5.08 -10.50
CA PHE A 328 3.36 -5.93 -9.89
C PHE A 328 4.67 -5.15 -9.78
N TYR A 329 5.37 -5.31 -8.67
CA TYR A 329 6.81 -5.05 -8.66
C TYR A 329 7.52 -6.32 -9.10
N LYS A 330 8.29 -6.25 -10.18
CA LYS A 330 9.08 -7.37 -10.71
C LYS A 330 10.54 -7.17 -10.33
N SER A 331 11.05 -8.03 -9.45
CA SER A 331 12.44 -7.98 -8.99
C SER A 331 13.38 -8.39 -10.13
N PRO A 332 14.56 -7.76 -10.25
CA PRO A 332 15.60 -8.22 -11.17
C PRO A 332 16.11 -9.63 -10.83
N PHE A 333 15.77 -10.16 -9.65
CA PHE A 333 16.17 -11.49 -9.19
C PHE A 333 15.08 -12.57 -9.39
N GLY A 334 14.01 -12.28 -10.13
CA GLY A 334 13.05 -13.30 -10.59
C GLY A 334 11.83 -13.55 -9.69
N PHE A 335 11.71 -12.84 -8.56
CA PHE A 335 10.48 -12.80 -7.76
C PHE A 335 9.66 -11.53 -8.03
N ALA A 336 8.42 -11.49 -7.55
CA ALA A 336 7.56 -10.32 -7.64
C ALA A 336 6.77 -10.04 -6.36
N LEU A 337 6.38 -8.78 -6.19
CA LEU A 337 5.45 -8.34 -5.14
C LEU A 337 4.13 -7.92 -5.80
N TYR A 338 3.02 -8.30 -5.17
CA TYR A 338 1.68 -7.95 -5.61
C TYR A 338 0.81 -7.53 -4.44
N ALA A 339 0.16 -6.38 -4.54
CA ALA A 339 -0.81 -5.88 -3.59
C ALA A 339 -2.17 -5.71 -4.30
N PRO A 340 -3.18 -6.57 -4.04
CA PRO A 340 -4.50 -6.43 -4.66
C PRO A 340 -5.26 -5.22 -4.14
N ASP A 341 -4.96 -4.80 -2.91
CA ASP A 341 -5.56 -3.68 -2.21
C ASP A 341 -4.55 -3.07 -1.23
N ALA A 342 -4.99 -2.05 -0.49
CA ALA A 342 -4.15 -1.38 0.51
C ALA A 342 -3.78 -2.27 1.71
N ARG A 343 -4.42 -3.42 1.92
CA ARG A 343 -4.34 -4.20 3.16
C ARG A 343 -3.41 -5.40 3.08
N LYS A 344 -3.05 -5.86 1.89
CA LYS A 344 -2.31 -7.11 1.73
C LYS A 344 -1.18 -6.98 0.71
N MET A 345 -0.09 -7.70 0.97
CA MET A 345 1.00 -7.86 0.02
C MET A 345 1.44 -9.32 -0.06
N TYR A 346 1.58 -9.81 -1.29
CA TYR A 346 2.01 -11.16 -1.61
C TYR A 346 3.39 -11.14 -2.27
N LEU A 347 4.20 -12.13 -1.92
CA LEU A 347 5.43 -12.51 -2.59
C LEU A 347 5.14 -13.64 -3.56
N ILE A 348 5.62 -13.50 -4.79
CA ILE A 348 5.48 -14.51 -5.84
C ILE A 348 6.88 -14.91 -6.28
N ASN A 349 7.26 -16.15 -6.04
CA ASN A 349 8.55 -16.69 -6.46
C ASN A 349 8.36 -17.65 -7.63
N SER A 350 9.23 -17.56 -8.64
CA SER A 350 9.39 -18.67 -9.57
C SER A 350 9.98 -19.87 -8.84
N LEU A 351 9.44 -21.05 -9.13
CA LEU A 351 9.95 -22.35 -8.69
C LEU A 351 11.00 -22.89 -9.65
#